data_AF-A0A1Q9CK24-F1
#
_entry.id   AF-A0A1Q9CK24-F1
#
_cell.length_a   1.000
_cell.length_b   1.000
_cell.length_c   1.000
_cell.angle_alpha   90.00
_cell.angle_beta   90.00
_cell.angle_gamma   90.00
#
_symmetry.space_group_name_H-M   'P 1'
#
loop_
_entity.id
_entity.type
_entity.pdbx_description
1 polymer ?
#
loop_
_entity_poly.entity_id
_entity_poly.type
_entity_poly.pdbx_seq_one_letter_code
_entity_poly.pdbx_strand_id
1 'polypeptide(L)'
;METFAKNLVLPLELSAVGKIAWALRQGLTYFISVLSRGMKEGLGLFALIQHIHGLAAIPVVKSDSQAAINISSMYGLLRRIRRIDLRLCWVQETLREQRSLLKWVPGLENVADIFTKSTIQRISYGRHLEMLGIVEKRAPTTVFESGEGEWDDERICTAFGKVVDLSVLEELESLLESVDPSVAWLVVQFCTSAESNMGKVACELRGVEVIRIIERENGLADETIAVLRSHIEQLRSLTVNVLIWWSIPCTGGCTWQYIHRQREGYTSHLRRLWGIQRKLFSGFQVLCREVEGMSVGCLNPLLAIEWPKTCQCWHWKTTKSFLVKHHRVVETAIVHGCSLGLVDQRGVAIRKIWRVDTDLHVLRETLEECRCDGGHPHSESFDLKETQHYTVEMCKKILSCLP
;
A
#
# COMPACT_ATOMS: atom_id res chain seq x y z
N MET A 1 -6.89 26.02 31.18
CA MET A 1 -7.73 24.86 31.56
C MET A 1 -9.23 25.17 31.59
N GLU A 2 -9.65 26.44 31.75
CA GLU A 2 -11.06 26.84 31.53
C GLU A 2 -11.47 26.94 30.05
N THR A 3 -10.52 26.96 29.12
CA THR A 3 -10.77 27.09 27.68
C THR A 3 -11.18 25.77 27.00
N PHE A 4 -10.96 24.62 27.65
CA PHE A 4 -11.32 23.30 27.09
C PHE A 4 -12.81 22.95 27.36
N ALA A 5 -13.42 23.58 28.38
CA ALA A 5 -14.80 23.32 28.78
C ALA A 5 -15.84 24.13 27.98
N LYS A 6 -15.45 25.22 27.32
CA LYS A 6 -16.39 26.08 26.56
C LYS A 6 -16.67 25.63 25.12
N ASN A 7 -15.87 24.72 24.58
CA ASN A 7 -16.01 24.27 23.18
C ASN A 7 -16.58 22.85 23.03
N LEU A 8 -17.02 22.21 24.13
CA LEU A 8 -17.69 20.92 24.09
C LEU A 8 -19.21 21.08 23.86
N VAL A 9 -19.61 21.93 22.92
CA VAL A 9 -20.93 21.79 22.28
C VAL A 9 -20.75 20.77 21.16
N LEU A 10 -20.53 19.50 21.54
CA LEU A 10 -20.69 18.40 20.61
C LEU A 10 -22.18 18.30 20.30
N PRO A 11 -22.61 18.42 19.04
CA PRO A 11 -23.91 17.89 18.66
C PRO A 11 -23.77 16.37 18.75
N LEU A 12 -24.02 15.81 19.93
CA LEU A 12 -24.02 14.37 20.19
C LEU A 12 -25.28 13.76 19.58
N GLU A 13 -25.38 13.82 18.25
CA GLU A 13 -26.24 12.97 17.45
C GLU A 13 -25.46 11.71 17.10
N LEU A 14 -25.57 10.69 17.95
CA LEU A 14 -24.98 9.38 17.69
C LEU A 14 -25.78 8.67 16.58
N SER A 15 -25.30 8.75 15.35
CA SER A 15 -25.71 7.80 14.32
C SER A 15 -25.07 6.43 14.62
N ALA A 16 -25.90 5.48 15.04
CA ALA A 16 -25.47 4.11 15.28
C ALA A 16 -24.81 3.50 14.03
N VAL A 17 -23.56 3.06 14.15
CA VAL A 17 -22.82 2.36 13.10
C VAL A 17 -23.21 0.89 13.11
N GLY A 18 -24.27 0.54 12.38
CA GLY A 18 -24.73 -0.83 12.19
C GLY A 18 -24.62 -1.29 10.75
N LYS A 19 -23.78 -2.31 10.49
CA LYS A 19 -23.57 -3.00 9.21
C LYS A 19 -24.84 -3.14 8.34
N ILE A 20 -24.75 -2.76 7.06
CA ILE A 20 -25.64 -3.23 6.00
C ILE A 20 -24.81 -3.56 4.76
N ALA A 21 -24.83 -4.82 4.37
CA ALA A 21 -24.77 -5.21 2.98
C ALA A 21 -25.75 -6.37 2.80
N TRP A 22 -26.59 -6.24 1.78
CA TRP A 22 -27.38 -7.31 1.16
C TRP A 22 -28.72 -7.70 1.83
N ALA A 23 -29.80 -7.01 1.45
CA ALA A 23 -31.16 -7.53 1.63
C ALA A 23 -32.15 -6.94 0.62
N LEU A 24 -31.95 -7.21 -0.67
CA LEU A 24 -33.05 -7.13 -1.64
C LEU A 24 -34.07 -8.28 -1.49
N ARG A 25 -34.00 -9.10 -0.42
CA ARG A 25 -34.92 -10.23 -0.18
C ARG A 25 -35.25 -10.59 1.29
N GLN A 26 -34.77 -9.88 2.32
CA GLN A 26 -34.91 -10.33 3.72
C GLN A 26 -35.60 -9.27 4.61
N GLY A 27 -36.83 -9.56 5.05
CA GLY A 27 -37.77 -8.62 5.66
C GLY A 27 -37.48 -8.17 7.11
N LEU A 28 -38.52 -7.56 7.71
CA LEU A 28 -38.65 -6.93 9.04
C LEU A 28 -37.64 -7.34 10.15
N THR A 29 -37.29 -8.62 10.23
CA THR A 29 -36.31 -9.19 11.17
C THR A 29 -34.93 -8.53 11.12
N TYR A 30 -34.46 -8.15 9.94
CA TYR A 30 -33.15 -7.53 9.77
C TYR A 30 -33.13 -6.11 10.35
N PHE A 31 -34.17 -5.34 10.03
CA PHE A 31 -34.36 -3.98 10.53
C PHE A 31 -34.36 -3.92 12.07
N ILE A 32 -35.14 -4.80 12.71
CA ILE A 32 -35.21 -4.90 14.17
C ILE A 32 -33.82 -5.20 14.77
N SER A 33 -33.03 -6.06 14.11
CA SER A 33 -31.69 -6.39 14.57
C SER A 33 -30.77 -5.18 14.59
N VAL A 34 -30.80 -4.35 13.53
CA VAL A 34 -29.94 -3.16 13.42
C VAL A 34 -30.32 -2.12 14.47
N LEU A 35 -31.61 -1.80 14.62
CA LEU A 35 -32.07 -0.88 15.67
C LEU A 35 -31.69 -1.37 17.06
N SER A 36 -31.93 -2.66 17.35
CA SER A 36 -31.64 -3.19 18.67
C SER A 36 -30.15 -3.09 19.04
N ARG A 37 -29.25 -3.24 18.07
CA ARG A 37 -27.80 -3.06 18.28
C ARG A 37 -27.45 -1.59 18.47
N GLY A 38 -27.92 -0.72 17.59
CA GLY A 38 -27.64 0.71 17.68
C GLY A 38 -28.10 1.33 18.99
N MET A 39 -29.27 0.93 19.50
CA MET A 39 -29.76 1.38 20.80
C MET A 39 -28.92 0.81 21.96
N LYS A 40 -28.47 -0.45 21.91
CA LYS A 40 -27.61 -1.03 22.94
C LYS A 40 -26.25 -0.34 23.02
N GLU A 41 -25.63 -0.11 21.86
CA GLU A 41 -24.35 0.59 21.77
C GLU A 41 -24.47 2.03 22.27
N GLY A 42 -25.54 2.74 21.87
CA GLY A 42 -25.85 4.07 22.37
C GLY A 42 -26.02 4.08 23.89
N LEU A 43 -26.85 3.19 24.44
CA LEU A 43 -27.05 3.07 25.88
C LEU A 43 -25.74 2.81 26.64
N GLY A 44 -24.90 1.89 26.13
CA GLY A 44 -23.62 1.57 26.75
C GLY A 44 -22.65 2.75 26.73
N LEU A 45 -22.57 3.47 25.61
CA LEU A 45 -21.70 4.64 25.47
C LEU A 45 -22.16 5.78 26.38
N PHE A 46 -23.45 6.07 26.46
CA PHE A 46 -23.96 7.11 27.36
C PHE A 46 -23.81 6.73 28.84
N ALA A 47 -23.97 5.44 29.19
CA ALA A 47 -23.67 4.98 30.55
C ALA A 47 -22.19 5.19 30.90
N LEU A 48 -21.28 4.93 29.94
CA LEU A 48 -19.85 5.20 30.11
C LEU A 48 -19.55 6.70 30.25
N ILE A 49 -20.15 7.54 29.41
CA ILE A 49 -20.00 9.01 29.49
C ILE A 49 -20.51 9.52 30.84
N GLN A 50 -21.66 9.03 31.31
CA GLN A 50 -22.18 9.39 32.62
C GLN A 50 -21.23 8.95 33.74
N HIS A 51 -20.63 7.77 33.64
CA HIS A 51 -19.68 7.27 34.63
C HIS A 51 -18.39 8.09 34.68
N ILE A 52 -17.83 8.45 33.52
CA ILE A 52 -16.55 9.16 33.43
C ILE A 52 -16.72 10.67 33.69
N HIS A 53 -17.77 11.28 33.13
CA HIS A 53 -17.92 12.74 33.09
C HIS A 53 -19.10 13.26 33.92
N GLY A 54 -19.90 12.38 34.54
CA GLY A 54 -21.09 12.78 35.32
C GLY A 54 -22.25 13.32 34.48
N LEU A 55 -22.13 13.32 33.15
CA LEU A 55 -23.13 13.86 32.24
C LEU A 55 -24.19 12.80 31.93
N ALA A 56 -25.38 12.95 32.50
CA ALA A 56 -26.53 12.13 32.17
C ALA A 56 -27.18 12.62 30.86
N ALA A 57 -27.23 11.76 29.85
CA ALA A 57 -27.91 12.05 28.60
C ALA A 57 -28.49 10.77 27.98
N ILE A 58 -29.47 10.94 27.08
CA ILE A 58 -30.24 9.86 26.49
C ILE A 58 -29.83 9.70 25.02
N PRO A 59 -29.49 8.48 24.55
CA PRO A 59 -29.12 8.25 23.15
C PRO A 59 -30.29 8.48 22.20
N VAL A 60 -30.05 9.26 21.15
CA VAL A 60 -30.98 9.47 20.03
C VAL A 60 -30.52 8.63 18.83
N VAL A 61 -31.28 7.58 18.51
CA VAL A 61 -31.09 6.76 17.32
C VAL A 61 -31.91 7.34 16.17
N LYS A 62 -31.33 7.38 14.97
CA LYS A 62 -31.98 7.88 13.75
C LYS A 62 -32.21 6.77 12.74
N SER A 63 -33.32 6.83 12.00
CA SER A 63 -33.67 5.89 10.93
C SER A 63 -34.35 6.63 9.77
N ASP A 64 -33.99 6.32 8.54
CA ASP A 64 -34.61 6.88 7.33
C ASP A 64 -35.86 6.11 6.88
N SER A 65 -36.05 4.90 7.40
CA SER A 65 -37.23 4.09 7.14
C SER A 65 -38.39 4.50 8.07
N GLN A 66 -39.53 4.92 7.48
CA GLN A 66 -40.73 5.29 8.23
C GLN A 66 -41.47 4.07 8.80
N ALA A 67 -41.55 2.97 8.03
CA ALA A 67 -42.20 1.74 8.45
C ALA A 67 -41.55 1.15 9.71
N ALA A 68 -40.23 1.22 9.71
CA ALA A 68 -39.32 0.92 10.78
C ALA A 68 -39.62 1.67 12.10
N ILE A 69 -39.75 3.00 12.02
CA ILE A 69 -40.09 3.85 13.17
C ILE A 69 -41.48 3.52 13.68
N ASN A 70 -42.45 3.36 12.78
CA ASN A 70 -43.82 3.03 13.15
C ASN A 70 -43.87 1.71 13.93
N ILE A 71 -43.27 0.63 13.41
CA ILE A 71 -43.29 -0.68 14.08
C ILE A 71 -42.58 -0.65 15.44
N SER A 72 -41.49 0.11 15.55
CA SER A 72 -40.73 0.26 16.80
C SER A 72 -41.45 1.10 17.84
N SER A 73 -42.30 2.04 17.41
CA SER A 73 -43.06 2.93 18.30
C SER A 73 -44.45 2.40 18.65
N MET A 74 -44.88 1.30 18.02
CA MET A 74 -46.18 0.68 18.29
C MET A 74 -46.22 0.02 19.67
N TYR A 75 -47.41 0.00 20.28
CA TYR A 75 -47.68 -0.79 21.46
C TYR A 75 -48.08 -2.22 21.08
N GLY A 76 -47.25 -3.20 21.46
CA GLY A 76 -47.52 -4.62 21.23
C GLY A 76 -47.08 -5.14 19.86
N LEU A 77 -47.53 -6.35 19.54
CA LEU A 77 -47.16 -7.09 18.32
C LEU A 77 -48.21 -6.87 17.22
N LEU A 78 -47.80 -6.91 15.95
CA LEU A 78 -48.74 -6.88 14.81
C LEU A 78 -49.69 -8.08 14.88
N ARG A 79 -50.98 -7.87 14.58
CA ARG A 79 -52.09 -8.84 14.71
C ARG A 79 -51.91 -10.17 13.94
N ARG A 80 -50.86 -10.33 13.11
CA ARG A 80 -50.57 -11.55 12.31
C ARG A 80 -49.11 -11.98 12.41
N ILE A 81 -48.54 -12.05 13.62
CA ILE A 81 -47.15 -12.50 13.82
C ILE A 81 -47.13 -13.99 14.21
N ARG A 82 -46.41 -14.81 13.42
CA ARG A 82 -46.20 -16.25 13.70
C ARG A 82 -45.09 -16.53 14.71
N ARG A 83 -44.16 -15.58 14.93
CA ARG A 83 -43.00 -15.71 15.83
C ARG A 83 -42.70 -14.37 16.50
N ILE A 84 -42.65 -14.36 17.83
CA ILE A 84 -42.33 -13.17 18.62
C ILE A 84 -40.83 -12.85 18.47
N ASP A 85 -40.49 -11.62 18.09
CA ASP A 85 -39.10 -11.15 18.08
C ASP A 85 -38.81 -10.38 19.36
N LEU A 86 -38.09 -11.02 20.29
CA LEU A 86 -37.73 -10.42 21.59
C LEU A 86 -36.95 -9.10 21.44
N ARG A 87 -36.23 -8.90 20.32
CA ARG A 87 -35.50 -7.65 20.08
C ARG A 87 -36.46 -6.50 19.78
N LEU A 88 -37.57 -6.76 19.11
CA LEU A 88 -38.60 -5.75 18.86
C LEU A 88 -39.28 -5.36 20.18
N CYS A 89 -39.62 -6.34 21.02
CA CYS A 89 -40.17 -6.08 22.34
C CYS A 89 -39.22 -5.21 23.19
N TRP A 90 -37.93 -5.53 23.18
CA TRP A 90 -36.91 -4.76 23.87
C TRP A 90 -36.76 -3.33 23.31
N VAL A 91 -36.78 -3.15 21.98
CA VAL A 91 -36.76 -1.82 21.36
C VAL A 91 -37.99 -1.00 21.79
N GLN A 92 -39.19 -1.57 21.68
CA GLN A 92 -40.44 -0.91 22.07
C GLN A 92 -40.45 -0.51 23.55
N GLU A 93 -39.95 -1.37 24.44
CA GLU A 93 -39.82 -1.08 25.87
C GLU A 93 -38.78 0.01 26.15
N THR A 94 -37.63 -0.04 25.50
CA THR A 94 -36.56 0.97 25.64
C THR A 94 -37.05 2.36 25.23
N LEU A 95 -37.84 2.45 24.16
CA LEU A 95 -38.46 3.71 23.73
C LEU A 95 -39.55 4.16 24.70
N ARG A 96 -40.37 3.24 25.21
CA ARG A 96 -41.45 3.55 26.15
C ARG A 96 -40.93 4.09 27.47
N GLU A 97 -39.86 3.50 27.99
CA GLU A 97 -39.19 3.93 29.22
C GLU A 97 -38.29 5.15 29.00
N GLN A 98 -38.27 5.73 27.80
CA GLN A 98 -37.47 6.90 27.43
C GLN A 98 -35.97 6.71 27.69
N ARG A 99 -35.49 5.46 27.72
CA ARG A 99 -34.07 5.12 27.83
C ARG A 99 -33.30 5.47 26.56
N SER A 100 -34.00 5.56 25.43
CA SER A 100 -33.47 6.03 24.15
C SER A 100 -34.60 6.67 23.35
N LEU A 101 -34.25 7.57 22.42
CA LEU A 101 -35.18 8.19 21.49
C LEU A 101 -34.94 7.67 20.07
N LEU A 102 -36.01 7.46 19.30
CA LEU A 102 -35.92 7.11 17.88
C LEU A 102 -36.50 8.25 17.04
N LYS A 103 -35.72 8.80 16.11
CA LYS A 103 -36.12 9.89 15.22
C LYS A 103 -35.99 9.52 13.75
N TRP A 104 -36.84 10.11 12.93
CA TRP A 104 -36.68 10.03 11.49
C TRP A 104 -35.53 10.94 11.03
N VAL A 105 -34.80 10.49 10.00
CA VAL A 105 -33.79 11.30 9.32
C VAL A 105 -33.94 11.12 7.81
N PRO A 106 -33.80 12.18 6.99
CA PRO A 106 -33.73 12.02 5.54
C PRO A 106 -32.61 11.05 5.16
N GLY A 107 -32.82 10.19 4.16
CA GLY A 107 -31.79 9.23 3.73
C GLY A 107 -30.46 9.91 3.36
N LEU A 108 -30.51 11.09 2.74
CA LEU A 108 -29.31 11.88 2.42
C LEU A 108 -28.55 12.41 3.64
N GLU A 109 -29.19 12.43 4.81
CA GLU A 109 -28.62 12.89 6.09
C GLU A 109 -28.38 11.72 7.06
N ASN A 110 -28.67 10.49 6.63
CA ASN A 110 -28.45 9.30 7.41
C ASN A 110 -26.96 8.93 7.34
N VAL A 111 -26.17 9.40 8.29
CA VAL A 111 -24.72 9.16 8.39
C VAL A 111 -24.36 7.66 8.41
N ALA A 112 -25.28 6.79 8.83
CA ALA A 112 -25.09 5.35 8.74
C ALA A 112 -24.92 4.85 7.29
N ASP A 113 -25.33 5.64 6.29
CA ASP A 113 -25.11 5.36 4.87
C ASP A 113 -23.63 5.10 4.56
N ILE A 114 -22.69 5.82 5.19
CA ILE A 114 -21.22 5.63 5.03
C ILE A 114 -20.82 4.17 5.13
N PHE A 115 -21.43 3.44 6.07
CA PHE A 115 -21.05 2.07 6.40
C PHE A 115 -21.92 1.03 5.70
N THR A 116 -22.88 1.46 4.87
CA THR A 116 -23.99 0.62 4.41
C THR A 116 -24.26 0.68 2.91
N LYS A 117 -23.85 1.76 2.22
CA LYS A 117 -23.99 1.91 0.76
C LYS A 117 -22.62 1.87 0.09
N SER A 118 -22.44 0.93 -0.85
CA SER A 118 -21.19 0.79 -1.63
C SER A 118 -20.98 1.91 -2.66
N THR A 119 -21.99 2.74 -2.90
CA THR A 119 -22.04 3.79 -3.94
C THR A 119 -22.63 5.08 -3.39
N ILE A 120 -21.98 5.66 -2.39
CA ILE A 120 -22.31 7.01 -1.92
C ILE A 120 -21.65 8.02 -2.86
N GLN A 121 -22.44 8.95 -3.38
CA GLN A 121 -21.91 10.04 -4.20
C GLN A 121 -20.95 10.90 -3.37
N ARG A 122 -19.85 11.36 -3.98
CA ARG A 122 -18.72 12.05 -3.31
C ARG A 122 -19.14 13.21 -2.40
N ILE A 123 -20.20 13.94 -2.78
CA ILE A 123 -20.76 15.07 -2.03
C ILE A 123 -21.44 14.59 -0.73
N SER A 124 -22.18 13.48 -0.78
CA SER A 124 -22.82 12.90 0.41
C SER A 124 -21.80 12.30 1.38
N TYR A 125 -20.71 11.72 0.88
CA TYR A 125 -19.66 11.13 1.72
C TYR A 125 -18.92 12.18 2.56
N GLY A 126 -18.50 13.30 1.96
CA GLY A 126 -17.85 14.41 2.68
C GLY A 126 -18.75 15.00 3.75
N ARG A 127 -20.02 15.25 3.42
CA ARG A 127 -21.03 15.76 4.37
C ARG A 127 -21.24 14.81 5.55
N HIS A 128 -21.29 13.49 5.31
CA HIS A 128 -21.47 12.52 6.39
C HIS A 128 -20.23 12.40 7.30
N LEU A 129 -19.02 12.57 6.78
CA LEU A 129 -17.79 12.60 7.59
C LEU A 129 -17.77 13.82 8.52
N GLU A 130 -18.13 15.00 7.99
CA GLU A 130 -18.27 16.22 8.80
C GLU A 130 -19.30 16.03 9.93
N MET A 131 -20.42 15.37 9.64
CA MET A 131 -21.44 15.04 10.64
C MET A 131 -20.97 14.05 11.73
N LEU A 132 -19.97 13.21 11.45
CA LEU A 132 -19.30 12.36 12.44
C LEU A 132 -18.27 13.12 13.29
N GLY A 133 -18.07 14.42 13.03
CA GLY A 133 -16.96 15.17 13.60
C GLY A 133 -15.60 14.76 13.03
N ILE A 134 -15.59 13.99 11.94
CA ILE A 134 -14.38 13.65 11.20
C ILE A 134 -14.10 14.81 10.25
N VAL A 135 -13.37 15.78 10.76
CA VAL A 135 -12.83 16.85 9.92
C VAL A 135 -11.56 16.31 9.27
N GLU A 136 -11.51 16.29 7.94
CA GLU A 136 -10.26 16.11 7.22
C GLU A 136 -9.37 17.31 7.57
N LYS A 137 -8.51 17.15 8.58
CA LYS A 137 -7.38 18.05 8.74
C LYS A 137 -6.51 17.84 7.52
N ARG A 138 -6.69 18.67 6.49
CA ARG A 138 -5.55 19.00 5.64
C ARG A 138 -4.46 19.40 6.62
N ALA A 139 -3.38 18.61 6.65
CA ALA A 139 -2.17 19.07 7.28
C ALA A 139 -1.97 20.52 6.82
N PRO A 140 -1.65 21.47 7.71
CA PRO A 140 -1.20 22.76 7.23
C PRO A 140 -0.17 22.46 6.16
N THR A 141 -0.23 23.17 5.04
CA THR A 141 0.83 23.19 4.04
C THR A 141 2.05 23.86 4.68
N THR A 142 2.56 23.31 5.78
CA THR A 142 3.96 23.37 6.10
C THR A 142 4.59 22.63 4.94
N VAL A 143 5.11 23.43 4.01
CA VAL A 143 6.26 23.08 3.22
C VAL A 143 7.27 22.50 4.22
N PHE A 144 7.23 21.18 4.41
CA PHE A 144 8.35 20.46 4.98
C PHE A 144 9.38 20.50 3.85
N GLU A 145 10.25 21.51 3.92
CA GLU A 145 11.58 21.45 3.34
C GLU A 145 12.37 20.38 4.09
N SER A 146 12.05 19.12 3.79
CA SER A 146 12.90 17.97 4.03
C SER A 146 12.45 16.93 3.00
N GLY A 147 13.41 16.50 2.17
CA GLY A 147 13.18 15.79 0.92
C GLY A 147 12.29 14.54 1.00
N GLU A 148 11.90 14.08 -0.19
CA GLU A 148 11.05 12.91 -0.50
C GLU A 148 9.54 13.16 -0.53
N GLY A 149 9.11 13.82 -1.61
CA GLY A 149 7.69 14.06 -1.92
C GLY A 149 6.98 12.86 -2.53
N GLU A 150 5.72 12.68 -2.14
CA GLU A 150 4.73 11.90 -2.88
C GLU A 150 4.79 12.23 -4.39
N TRP A 151 4.61 11.22 -5.22
CA TRP A 151 4.58 11.38 -6.67
C TRP A 151 3.30 12.12 -7.10
N ASP A 152 3.31 13.45 -7.00
CA ASP A 152 2.28 14.31 -7.59
C ASP A 152 2.21 14.07 -9.12
N ASP A 153 1.01 14.24 -9.69
CA ASP A 153 0.73 14.18 -11.10
C ASP A 153 1.66 15.05 -11.95
N GLU A 154 2.12 16.19 -11.42
CA GLU A 154 3.13 17.04 -12.08
C GLU A 154 4.49 16.34 -12.12
N ARG A 155 5.00 15.84 -10.98
CA ARG A 155 6.27 15.10 -10.90
C ARG A 155 6.29 13.87 -11.79
N ILE A 156 5.18 13.12 -11.82
CA ILE A 156 5.01 11.95 -12.70
C ILE A 156 5.10 12.37 -14.16
N CYS A 157 4.38 13.42 -14.58
CA CYS A 157 4.43 13.93 -15.95
C CYS A 157 5.84 14.39 -16.33
N THR A 158 6.53 15.10 -15.44
CA THR A 158 7.92 15.53 -15.66
C THR A 158 8.83 14.33 -15.82
N ALA A 159 8.71 13.29 -14.99
CA ALA A 159 9.55 12.10 -15.07
C ALA A 159 9.48 11.38 -16.43
N PHE A 160 8.32 11.38 -17.10
CA PHE A 160 8.16 10.80 -18.45
C PHE A 160 8.82 11.57 -19.58
N GLY A 161 9.04 12.88 -19.39
CA GLY A 161 9.56 13.78 -20.42
C GLY A 161 10.93 14.37 -20.08
N LYS A 162 11.53 13.98 -18.95
CA LYS A 162 12.79 14.56 -18.49
C LYS A 162 13.96 13.93 -19.24
N VAL A 163 14.55 14.74 -20.12
CA VAL A 163 15.90 14.52 -20.63
C VAL A 163 16.86 14.59 -19.44
N VAL A 164 17.79 13.64 -19.35
CA VAL A 164 18.82 13.67 -18.30
C VAL A 164 19.81 14.77 -18.62
N ASP A 165 20.19 15.53 -17.60
CA ASP A 165 21.21 16.57 -17.75
C ASP A 165 22.51 15.92 -18.23
N LEU A 166 23.20 16.54 -19.20
CA LEU A 166 24.46 16.03 -19.73
C LEU A 166 25.49 15.85 -18.62
N SER A 167 25.55 16.75 -17.64
CA SER A 167 26.45 16.62 -16.50
C SER A 167 26.20 15.37 -15.65
N VAL A 168 24.92 14.98 -15.50
CA VAL A 168 24.53 13.76 -14.79
C VAL A 168 24.94 12.51 -15.56
N LEU A 169 24.82 12.54 -16.90
CA LEU A 169 25.27 11.45 -17.77
C LEU A 169 26.80 11.32 -17.76
N GLU A 170 27.54 12.43 -17.86
CA GLU A 170 29.00 12.46 -17.80
C GLU A 170 29.53 11.91 -16.46
N GLU A 171 28.89 12.27 -15.34
CA GLU A 171 29.23 11.72 -14.02
C GLU A 171 28.91 10.22 -13.92
N LEU A 172 27.81 9.76 -14.52
CA LEU A 172 27.48 8.33 -14.56
C LEU A 172 28.49 7.56 -15.42
N GLU A 173 28.86 8.08 -16.58
CA GLU A 173 29.91 7.51 -17.43
C GLU A 173 31.24 7.44 -16.68
N SER A 174 31.64 8.51 -16.00
CA SER A 174 32.86 8.52 -15.18
C SER A 174 32.81 7.50 -14.04
N LEU A 175 31.65 7.33 -13.39
CA LEU A 175 31.47 6.32 -12.35
C LEU A 175 31.60 4.90 -12.92
N LEU A 176 30.98 4.64 -14.07
CA LEU A 176 31.06 3.36 -14.77
C LEU A 176 32.51 3.06 -15.20
N GLU A 177 33.21 4.03 -15.78
CA GLU A 177 34.62 3.88 -16.15
C GLU A 177 35.56 3.66 -14.95
N SER A 178 35.15 4.09 -13.76
CA SER A 178 35.91 3.89 -12.52
C SER A 178 35.76 2.50 -11.89
N VAL A 179 34.84 1.66 -12.41
CA VAL A 179 34.65 0.29 -11.93
C VAL A 179 35.98 -0.47 -12.01
N ASP A 180 36.41 -1.00 -10.87
CA ASP A 180 37.71 -1.68 -10.77
C ASP A 180 37.67 -2.96 -11.61
N PRO A 181 38.52 -3.12 -12.65
CA PRO A 181 38.53 -4.31 -13.50
C PRO A 181 38.86 -5.61 -12.75
N SER A 182 39.36 -5.53 -11.52
CA SER A 182 39.62 -6.69 -10.66
C SER A 182 38.39 -7.24 -9.93
N VAL A 183 37.25 -6.54 -9.99
CA VAL A 183 36.00 -7.04 -9.40
C VAL A 183 35.48 -8.23 -10.19
N ALA A 184 35.01 -9.26 -9.49
CA ALA A 184 34.38 -10.41 -10.12
C ALA A 184 32.94 -10.09 -10.54
N TRP A 185 32.29 -9.16 -9.83
CA TRP A 185 30.89 -8.80 -9.99
C TRP A 185 30.63 -7.30 -9.94
N LEU A 186 29.84 -6.84 -10.91
CA LEU A 186 29.16 -5.56 -10.86
C LEU A 186 27.66 -5.78 -10.67
N VAL A 187 27.08 -5.14 -9.67
CA VAL A 187 25.63 -5.08 -9.48
C VAL A 187 25.13 -3.70 -9.89
N VAL A 188 24.21 -3.64 -10.85
CA VAL A 188 23.52 -2.40 -11.20
C VAL A 188 22.17 -2.38 -10.50
N GLN A 189 22.07 -1.58 -9.43
CA GLN A 189 20.89 -1.46 -8.59
C GLN A 189 20.00 -0.31 -9.06
N PHE A 190 18.82 -0.62 -9.57
CA PHE A 190 17.85 0.37 -10.05
C PHE A 190 16.82 0.77 -9.01
N CYS A 191 16.28 1.99 -9.15
CA CYS A 191 15.15 2.49 -8.35
C CYS A 191 15.43 2.43 -6.84
N THR A 192 16.63 2.85 -6.48
CA THR A 192 17.17 2.80 -5.11
C THR A 192 17.42 4.21 -4.58
N SER A 193 17.83 4.31 -3.32
CA SER A 193 18.26 5.57 -2.70
C SER A 193 19.78 5.71 -2.75
N ALA A 194 20.29 6.95 -2.65
CA ALA A 194 21.72 7.17 -2.47
C ALA A 194 22.24 6.39 -1.23
N GLU A 195 21.45 6.31 -0.17
CA GLU A 195 21.83 5.64 1.08
C GLU A 195 21.51 4.13 1.13
N SER A 196 21.41 3.45 -0.03
CA SER A 196 21.01 2.04 -0.07
C SER A 196 21.95 1.15 0.74
N ASN A 197 21.35 0.25 1.54
CA ASN A 197 22.13 -0.72 2.32
C ASN A 197 22.94 -1.67 1.43
N MET A 198 22.49 -1.93 0.20
CA MET A 198 23.23 -2.77 -0.74
C MET A 198 24.55 -2.14 -1.16
N GLY A 199 24.55 -0.83 -1.47
CA GLY A 199 25.79 -0.10 -1.75
C GLY A 199 26.73 -0.08 -0.55
N LYS A 200 26.19 0.11 0.66
CA LYS A 200 26.98 0.11 1.91
C LYS A 200 27.63 -1.23 2.19
N VAL A 201 26.88 -2.33 2.06
CA VAL A 201 27.39 -3.69 2.28
C VAL A 201 28.44 -4.07 1.23
N ALA A 202 28.28 -3.63 -0.02
CA ALA A 202 29.26 -3.91 -1.07
C ALA A 202 30.65 -3.33 -0.76
N CYS A 203 30.73 -2.16 -0.12
CA CYS A 203 32.02 -1.60 0.32
C CYS A 203 32.80 -2.48 1.31
N GLU A 204 32.12 -3.41 2.00
CA GLU A 204 32.74 -4.35 2.94
C GLU A 204 33.13 -5.69 2.28
N LEU A 205 32.68 -5.94 1.04
CA LEU A 205 32.90 -7.18 0.30
C LEU A 205 33.96 -6.98 -0.78
N ARG A 206 34.93 -7.88 -0.84
CA ARG A 206 35.91 -7.90 -1.94
C ARG A 206 35.29 -8.53 -3.17
N GLY A 207 35.61 -7.97 -4.35
CA GLY A 207 35.21 -8.55 -5.63
C GLY A 207 33.79 -8.22 -6.08
N VAL A 208 33.04 -7.40 -5.33
CA VAL A 208 31.69 -6.95 -5.70
C VAL A 208 31.61 -5.44 -5.64
N GLU A 209 31.16 -4.81 -6.72
CA GLU A 209 30.87 -3.39 -6.78
C GLU A 209 29.37 -3.17 -7.06
N VAL A 210 28.79 -2.09 -6.49
CA VAL A 210 27.37 -1.75 -6.69
C VAL A 210 27.25 -0.32 -7.23
N ILE A 211 26.74 -0.22 -8.46
CA ILE A 211 26.32 1.06 -9.05
C ILE A 211 24.83 1.27 -8.77
N ARG A 212 24.49 2.46 -8.26
CA ARG A 212 23.12 2.83 -7.87
C ARG A 212 22.54 3.77 -8.92
N ILE A 213 21.42 3.39 -9.51
CA ILE A 213 20.62 4.27 -10.38
C ILE A 213 19.47 4.80 -9.54
N ILE A 214 19.63 6.06 -9.08
CA ILE A 214 18.67 6.73 -8.21
C ILE A 214 17.77 7.66 -9.04
N GLU A 215 16.93 8.47 -8.39
CA GLU A 215 16.05 9.42 -9.07
C GLU A 215 16.83 10.42 -9.96
N ARG A 216 18.06 10.76 -9.56
CA ARG A 216 18.94 11.71 -10.25
C ARG A 216 19.31 11.24 -11.67
N GLU A 217 19.80 10.01 -11.82
CA GLU A 217 20.19 9.45 -13.12
C GLU A 217 18.97 9.08 -13.98
N ASN A 218 17.77 9.09 -13.39
CA ASN A 218 16.50 8.85 -14.06
C ASN A 218 16.48 7.57 -14.93
N GLY A 219 16.23 6.42 -14.31
CA GLY A 219 16.11 5.13 -15.02
C GLY A 219 14.97 5.04 -16.06
N LEU A 220 14.17 6.09 -16.26
CA LEU A 220 13.19 6.18 -17.35
C LEU A 220 13.80 6.68 -18.67
N ALA A 221 14.95 7.36 -18.62
CA ALA A 221 15.58 7.96 -19.78
C ALA A 221 16.28 6.92 -20.65
N ASP A 222 16.11 7.04 -21.97
CA ASP A 222 16.73 6.09 -22.90
C ASP A 222 18.25 6.28 -22.95
N GLU A 223 18.73 7.50 -22.71
CA GLU A 223 20.15 7.86 -22.61
C GLU A 223 20.84 7.11 -21.46
N THR A 224 20.25 7.14 -20.25
CA THR A 224 20.77 6.41 -19.09
C THR A 224 20.84 4.91 -19.36
N ILE A 225 19.79 4.35 -19.97
CA ILE A 225 19.77 2.93 -20.35
C ILE A 225 20.82 2.61 -21.43
N ALA A 226 21.04 3.51 -22.39
CA ALA A 226 22.02 3.34 -23.44
C ALA A 226 23.47 3.37 -22.91
N VAL A 227 23.78 4.33 -22.02
CA VAL A 227 25.09 4.43 -21.35
C VAL A 227 25.38 3.16 -20.55
N LEU A 228 24.43 2.72 -19.72
CA LEU A 228 24.58 1.49 -18.94
C LEU A 228 24.74 0.27 -19.84
N ARG A 229 23.98 0.17 -20.92
CA ARG A 229 24.10 -0.94 -21.87
C ARG A 229 25.48 -0.97 -22.52
N SER A 230 25.97 0.18 -23.00
CA SER A 230 27.29 0.30 -23.62
C SER A 230 28.39 -0.15 -22.65
N HIS A 231 28.34 0.31 -21.41
CA HIS A 231 29.32 -0.07 -20.41
C HIS A 231 29.25 -1.56 -20.04
N ILE A 232 28.04 -2.09 -19.85
CA ILE A 232 27.83 -3.53 -19.61
C ILE A 232 28.43 -4.34 -20.77
N GLU A 233 28.26 -3.91 -22.01
CA GLU A 233 28.84 -4.56 -23.19
C GLU A 233 30.38 -4.51 -23.18
N GLN A 234 30.99 -3.43 -22.71
CA GLN A 234 32.44 -3.30 -22.55
C GLN A 234 33.01 -4.23 -21.46
N LEU A 235 32.35 -4.31 -20.29
CA LEU A 235 32.78 -5.16 -19.16
C LEU A 235 32.83 -6.65 -19.51
N ARG A 236 32.09 -7.09 -20.53
CA ARG A 236 32.12 -8.49 -21.00
C ARG A 236 33.50 -8.92 -21.49
N SER A 237 34.33 -7.98 -21.93
CA SER A 237 35.72 -8.24 -22.32
C SER A 237 36.66 -8.44 -21.13
N LEU A 238 36.24 -8.03 -19.93
CA LEU A 238 37.04 -7.99 -18.70
C LEU A 238 36.72 -9.12 -17.72
N THR A 239 35.97 -10.14 -18.13
CA THR A 239 35.51 -11.26 -17.29
C THR A 239 34.64 -10.89 -16.08
N VAL A 240 34.22 -9.63 -15.97
CA VAL A 240 33.33 -9.14 -14.91
C VAL A 240 31.91 -9.65 -15.15
N ASN A 241 31.32 -10.28 -14.15
CA ASN A 241 29.91 -10.69 -14.18
C ASN A 241 29.02 -9.52 -13.81
N VAL A 242 27.86 -9.39 -14.48
CA VAL A 242 26.92 -8.30 -14.20
C VAL A 242 25.61 -8.88 -13.68
N LEU A 243 25.12 -8.36 -12.56
CA LEU A 243 23.76 -8.58 -12.06
C LEU A 243 22.95 -7.29 -12.16
N ILE A 244 21.84 -7.33 -12.90
CA ILE A 244 20.87 -6.24 -12.94
C ILE A 244 19.83 -6.47 -11.85
N TRP A 245 19.93 -5.72 -10.75
CA TRP A 245 18.99 -5.76 -9.63
C TRP A 245 17.94 -4.66 -9.77
N TRP A 246 16.69 -5.05 -10.01
CA TRP A 246 15.68 -4.15 -10.57
C TRP A 246 14.49 -3.88 -9.65
N SER A 247 14.62 -2.87 -8.79
CA SER A 247 13.67 -2.48 -7.73
C SER A 247 12.51 -1.58 -8.18
N ILE A 248 11.81 -1.90 -9.27
CA ILE A 248 10.75 -1.00 -9.81
C ILE A 248 9.77 -0.56 -8.71
N PRO A 249 9.39 0.73 -8.65
CA PRO A 249 8.35 1.21 -7.76
C PRO A 249 7.06 0.37 -7.86
N CYS A 250 6.64 -0.22 -6.75
CA CYS A 250 5.48 -1.11 -6.72
C CYS A 250 4.14 -0.36 -6.61
N THR A 251 4.15 0.98 -6.54
CA THR A 251 2.98 1.83 -6.26
C THR A 251 1.84 1.59 -7.25
N GLY A 252 2.10 1.60 -8.56
CA GLY A 252 1.07 1.39 -9.58
C GLY A 252 0.43 -0.01 -9.55
N GLY A 253 1.11 -0.98 -8.95
CA GLY A 253 0.64 -2.36 -8.77
C GLY A 253 0.28 -2.73 -7.34
N CYS A 254 0.20 -1.79 -6.40
CA CYS A 254 -0.15 -2.10 -5.03
C CYS A 254 -1.68 -2.23 -4.86
N THR A 255 -2.11 -3.04 -3.90
CA THR A 255 -3.54 -3.27 -3.63
C THR A 255 -4.27 -2.00 -3.19
N TRP A 256 -3.58 -1.06 -2.55
CA TRP A 256 -4.12 0.25 -2.16
C TRP A 256 -4.65 1.08 -3.34
N GLN A 257 -4.12 0.90 -4.55
CA GLN A 257 -4.62 1.61 -5.74
C GLN A 257 -6.10 1.30 -6.03
N TYR A 258 -6.59 0.12 -5.64
CA TYR A 258 -8.00 -0.24 -5.81
C TYR A 258 -8.93 0.57 -4.91
N ILE A 259 -8.49 0.84 -3.68
CA ILE A 259 -9.26 1.61 -2.71
C ILE A 259 -9.39 3.06 -3.21
N HIS A 260 -8.31 3.60 -3.76
CA HIS A 260 -8.30 4.97 -4.28
C HIS A 260 -8.95 5.14 -5.65
N ARG A 261 -9.23 4.06 -6.41
CA ARG A 261 -9.82 4.12 -7.75
C ARG A 261 -11.17 4.86 -7.81
N GLN A 262 -11.89 4.91 -6.70
CA GLN A 262 -13.17 5.63 -6.61
C GLN A 262 -13.02 7.16 -6.55
N ARG A 263 -11.79 7.68 -6.37
CA ARG A 263 -11.49 9.11 -6.38
C ARG A 263 -11.51 9.63 -7.83
N GLU A 264 -12.15 10.78 -8.04
CA GLU A 264 -12.17 11.45 -9.34
C GLU A 264 -10.75 11.78 -9.81
N GLY A 265 -10.48 11.63 -11.11
CA GLY A 265 -9.15 11.85 -11.68
C GLY A 265 -8.12 10.74 -11.40
N TYR A 266 -8.33 9.89 -10.40
CA TYR A 266 -7.35 8.88 -9.97
C TYR A 266 -7.05 7.82 -11.04
N THR A 267 -8.02 7.54 -11.92
CA THR A 267 -7.77 6.63 -13.05
C THR A 267 -6.70 7.20 -14.00
N SER A 268 -6.65 8.52 -14.20
CA SER A 268 -5.62 9.16 -15.03
C SER A 268 -4.26 9.09 -14.35
N HIS A 269 -4.19 9.40 -13.05
CA HIS A 269 -3.00 9.21 -12.22
C HIS A 269 -2.45 7.77 -12.31
N LEU A 270 -3.32 6.77 -12.14
CA LEU A 270 -2.96 5.36 -12.21
C LEU A 270 -2.43 4.96 -13.60
N ARG A 271 -3.02 5.48 -14.68
CA ARG A 271 -2.50 5.26 -16.04
C ARG A 271 -1.08 5.80 -16.22
N ARG A 272 -0.77 6.94 -15.61
CA ARG A 272 0.56 7.52 -15.63
C ARG A 272 1.53 6.67 -14.82
N LEU A 273 1.21 6.26 -13.59
CA LEU A 273 2.03 5.31 -12.83
C LEU A 273 2.32 4.03 -13.62
N TRP A 274 1.32 3.48 -14.30
CA TRP A 274 1.52 2.31 -15.15
C TRP A 274 2.40 2.57 -16.37
N GLY A 275 2.39 3.78 -16.93
CA GLY A 275 3.30 4.12 -18.01
C GLY A 275 4.75 4.20 -17.51
N ILE A 276 5.00 4.76 -16.32
CA ILE A 276 6.35 4.86 -15.71
C ILE A 276 6.87 3.44 -15.56
N GLN A 277 6.03 2.59 -14.97
CA GLN A 277 6.38 1.20 -14.75
C GLN A 277 6.64 0.43 -16.05
N ARG A 278 5.85 0.66 -17.10
CA ARG A 278 6.10 0.06 -18.42
C ARG A 278 7.40 0.55 -19.06
N LYS A 279 7.73 1.84 -18.92
CA LYS A 279 8.96 2.42 -19.46
C LYS A 279 10.19 1.89 -18.71
N LEU A 280 10.16 1.87 -17.37
CA LEU A 280 11.20 1.20 -16.55
C LEU A 280 11.36 -0.26 -16.97
N PHE A 281 10.25 -1.01 -17.06
CA PHE A 281 10.32 -2.42 -17.45
C PHE A 281 10.88 -2.60 -18.86
N SER A 282 10.57 -1.71 -19.80
CA SER A 282 11.18 -1.73 -21.14
C SER A 282 12.69 -1.50 -21.08
N GLY A 283 13.16 -0.57 -20.24
CA GLY A 283 14.60 -0.33 -20.00
C GLY A 283 15.29 -1.57 -19.42
N PHE A 284 14.67 -2.23 -18.44
CA PHE A 284 15.14 -3.50 -17.91
C PHE A 284 15.31 -4.57 -18.99
N GLN A 285 14.30 -4.71 -19.86
CA GLN A 285 14.35 -5.64 -20.99
C GLN A 285 15.44 -5.29 -22.00
N VAL A 286 15.80 -4.00 -22.14
CA VAL A 286 16.93 -3.58 -22.97
C VAL A 286 18.25 -4.06 -22.36
N LEU A 287 18.46 -3.87 -21.05
CA LEU A 287 19.70 -4.27 -20.37
C LEU A 287 19.88 -5.79 -20.26
N CYS A 288 18.78 -6.53 -20.09
CA CYS A 288 18.83 -8.00 -19.94
C CYS A 288 18.84 -8.74 -21.29
N ARG A 289 18.67 -8.04 -22.42
CA ARG A 289 18.62 -8.67 -23.73
C ARG A 289 20.01 -9.12 -24.18
N GLU A 290 20.05 -10.28 -24.81
CA GLU A 290 21.23 -10.71 -25.56
C GLU A 290 21.48 -9.77 -26.75
N VAL A 291 22.74 -9.61 -27.15
CA VAL A 291 23.13 -8.85 -28.33
C VAL A 291 23.15 -9.83 -29.52
N GLU A 292 22.44 -9.48 -30.59
CA GLU A 292 22.36 -10.31 -31.81
C GLU A 292 23.75 -10.50 -32.46
N GLY A 293 24.03 -11.72 -32.93
CA GLY A 293 25.25 -12.01 -33.71
C GLY A 293 26.45 -12.55 -32.93
N MET A 294 26.30 -12.89 -31.65
CA MET A 294 27.40 -13.42 -30.81
C MET A 294 27.21 -14.88 -30.41
N SER A 295 28.35 -15.57 -30.21
CA SER A 295 28.43 -16.97 -29.81
C SER A 295 27.77 -17.25 -28.46
N VAL A 296 27.18 -18.43 -28.35
CA VAL A 296 26.76 -19.01 -27.06
C VAL A 296 27.99 -19.12 -26.15
N GLY A 297 28.05 -18.32 -25.06
CA GLY A 297 29.14 -18.39 -24.07
C GLY A 297 29.70 -17.04 -23.60
N CYS A 298 29.38 -15.91 -24.24
CA CYS A 298 29.75 -14.60 -23.72
C CYS A 298 28.96 -14.32 -22.42
N LEU A 299 29.60 -13.77 -21.38
CA LEU A 299 28.94 -13.40 -20.11
C LEU A 299 27.75 -12.48 -20.40
N ASN A 300 26.53 -13.00 -20.28
CA ASN A 300 25.31 -12.21 -20.36
C ASN A 300 24.97 -11.73 -18.94
N PRO A 301 24.48 -10.48 -18.79
CA PRO A 301 23.97 -10.00 -17.51
C PRO A 301 22.94 -10.97 -16.95
N LEU A 302 23.07 -11.28 -15.67
CA LEU A 302 22.04 -11.95 -14.89
C LEU A 302 21.00 -10.92 -14.45
N LEU A 303 19.78 -11.40 -14.23
CA LEU A 303 18.68 -10.55 -13.80
C LEU A 303 18.18 -10.95 -12.41
N ALA A 304 17.77 -9.95 -11.66
CA ALA A 304 16.93 -10.10 -10.48
C ALA A 304 15.89 -8.98 -10.51
N ILE A 305 14.61 -9.35 -10.50
CA ILE A 305 13.51 -8.41 -10.39
C ILE A 305 12.72 -8.70 -9.13
N GLU A 306 12.38 -7.65 -8.39
CA GLU A 306 11.67 -7.78 -7.13
C GLU A 306 10.52 -6.80 -6.98
N TRP A 307 9.50 -7.31 -6.30
CA TRP A 307 8.34 -6.55 -5.85
C TRP A 307 7.75 -7.23 -4.62
N PRO A 308 6.85 -6.56 -3.88
CA PRO A 308 5.95 -7.27 -2.97
C PRO A 308 5.29 -8.45 -3.68
N LYS A 309 5.15 -9.59 -3.00
CA LYS A 309 4.55 -10.81 -3.58
C LYS A 309 3.15 -10.57 -4.18
N THR A 310 2.39 -9.66 -3.57
CA THR A 310 1.02 -9.30 -3.97
C THR A 310 0.95 -8.22 -5.06
N CYS A 311 2.10 -7.73 -5.54
CA CYS A 311 2.13 -6.70 -6.58
C CYS A 311 1.48 -7.20 -7.88
N GLN A 312 0.64 -6.36 -8.47
CA GLN A 312 -0.08 -6.70 -9.70
C GLN A 312 0.81 -6.85 -10.92
N CYS A 313 2.01 -6.29 -10.85
CA CYS A 313 2.92 -6.20 -11.98
C CYS A 313 3.47 -7.58 -12.36
N TRP A 314 3.54 -8.50 -11.39
CA TRP A 314 3.73 -9.93 -11.64
C TRP A 314 2.69 -10.55 -12.59
N HIS A 315 1.49 -9.97 -12.65
CA HIS A 315 0.38 -10.48 -13.44
C HIS A 315 0.27 -9.83 -14.82
N TRP A 316 1.10 -8.82 -15.11
CA TRP A 316 1.08 -8.14 -16.41
C TRP A 316 1.57 -9.06 -17.51
N LYS A 317 0.92 -8.99 -18.68
CA LYS A 317 1.27 -9.84 -19.84
C LYS A 317 2.73 -9.65 -20.27
N THR A 318 3.22 -8.42 -20.24
CA THR A 318 4.61 -8.07 -20.58
C THR A 318 5.59 -8.73 -19.64
N THR A 319 5.36 -8.62 -18.33
CA THR A 319 6.21 -9.23 -17.30
C THR A 319 6.21 -10.75 -17.39
N LYS A 320 5.03 -11.38 -17.43
CA LYS A 320 4.95 -12.84 -17.59
C LYS A 320 5.62 -13.32 -18.87
N SER A 321 5.35 -12.66 -19.99
CA SER A 321 5.94 -13.05 -21.28
C SER A 321 7.44 -12.88 -21.29
N PHE A 322 7.99 -11.88 -20.62
CA PHE A 322 9.44 -11.69 -20.53
C PHE A 322 10.07 -12.82 -19.71
N LEU A 323 9.58 -13.08 -18.50
CA LEU A 323 10.13 -14.11 -17.62
C LEU A 323 10.06 -15.52 -18.23
N VAL A 324 8.96 -15.84 -18.93
CA VAL A 324 8.76 -17.15 -19.58
C VAL A 324 9.61 -17.32 -20.84
N LYS A 325 9.84 -16.23 -21.60
CA LYS A 325 10.61 -16.28 -22.84
C LYS A 325 12.09 -15.96 -22.65
N HIS A 326 12.51 -15.69 -21.42
CA HIS A 326 13.91 -15.46 -21.10
C HIS A 326 14.73 -16.69 -21.48
N HIS A 327 15.93 -16.47 -21.99
CA HIS A 327 16.79 -17.55 -22.50
C HIS A 327 17.30 -18.47 -21.39
N ARG A 328 17.44 -17.94 -20.17
CA ARG A 328 17.74 -18.71 -18.95
C ARG A 328 16.45 -18.97 -18.16
N VAL A 329 16.44 -20.08 -17.42
CA VAL A 329 15.33 -20.38 -16.51
C VAL A 329 15.30 -19.34 -15.41
N VAL A 330 14.21 -18.59 -15.33
CA VAL A 330 13.96 -17.65 -14.23
C VAL A 330 13.20 -18.37 -13.14
N GLU A 331 13.75 -18.34 -11.93
CA GLU A 331 13.19 -18.97 -10.75
C GLU A 331 12.72 -17.93 -9.74
N THR A 332 11.79 -18.33 -8.87
CA THR A 332 11.18 -17.45 -7.87
C THR A 332 11.65 -17.81 -6.45
N ALA A 333 12.07 -16.79 -5.70
CA ALA A 333 12.27 -16.84 -4.25
C ALA A 333 11.25 -15.97 -3.51
N ILE A 334 10.83 -16.40 -2.33
CA ILE A 334 9.98 -15.63 -1.42
C ILE A 334 10.72 -15.31 -0.13
N VAL A 335 10.86 -14.02 0.15
CA VAL A 335 11.60 -13.49 1.29
C VAL A 335 10.62 -12.85 2.28
N HIS A 336 10.75 -13.18 3.57
CA HIS A 336 9.97 -12.58 4.66
C HIS A 336 10.85 -11.61 5.46
N GLY A 337 10.62 -10.31 5.42
CA GLY A 337 11.52 -9.34 6.06
C GLY A 337 11.76 -9.52 7.55
N CYS A 338 10.81 -10.09 8.28
CA CYS A 338 10.97 -10.40 9.69
C CYS A 338 12.08 -11.43 9.97
N SER A 339 12.37 -12.36 9.05
CA SER A 339 13.50 -13.29 9.18
C SER A 339 14.86 -12.61 8.97
N LEU A 340 14.85 -11.40 8.41
CA LEU A 340 16.03 -10.59 8.09
C LEU A 340 16.11 -9.32 8.95
N GLY A 341 15.46 -9.33 10.12
CA GLY A 341 15.53 -8.26 11.10
C GLY A 341 14.72 -7.00 10.76
N LEU A 342 13.78 -7.07 9.81
CA LEU A 342 12.90 -5.94 9.53
C LEU A 342 11.93 -5.76 10.71
N VAL A 343 11.97 -4.58 11.34
CA VAL A 343 11.16 -4.23 12.51
C VAL A 343 10.49 -2.86 12.33
N ASP A 344 9.39 -2.63 13.04
CA ASP A 344 8.75 -1.32 13.12
C ASP A 344 9.46 -0.39 14.12
N GLN A 345 8.97 0.84 14.27
CA GLN A 345 9.53 1.84 15.19
C GLN A 345 9.51 1.39 16.67
N ARG A 346 8.74 0.35 17.01
CA ARG A 346 8.64 -0.23 18.36
C ARG A 346 9.52 -1.48 18.50
N GLY A 347 10.27 -1.85 17.46
CA GLY A 347 11.08 -3.07 17.43
C GLY A 347 10.28 -4.35 17.17
N VAL A 348 9.01 -4.25 16.76
CA VAL A 348 8.18 -5.43 16.46
C VAL A 348 8.42 -5.88 15.02
N ALA A 349 8.64 -7.18 14.81
CA ALA A 349 9.00 -7.72 13.51
C ALA A 349 7.94 -7.45 12.42
N ILE A 350 8.35 -7.04 11.24
CA ILE A 350 7.47 -6.74 10.10
C ILE A 350 7.54 -7.88 9.09
N ARG A 351 6.39 -8.52 8.83
CA ARG A 351 6.28 -9.54 7.78
C ARG A 351 6.03 -8.94 6.41
N LYS A 352 7.01 -8.18 5.89
CA LYS A 352 6.99 -7.75 4.50
C LYS A 352 7.40 -8.93 3.61
N ILE A 353 6.57 -9.27 2.63
CA ILE A 353 6.80 -10.42 1.75
C ILE A 353 7.28 -9.91 0.40
N TRP A 354 8.56 -10.07 0.11
CA TRP A 354 9.11 -9.84 -1.22
C TRP A 354 9.07 -11.13 -2.04
N ARG A 355 8.81 -10.96 -3.33
CA ARG A 355 9.08 -11.96 -4.35
C ARG A 355 10.26 -11.46 -5.16
N VAL A 356 11.25 -12.33 -5.37
CA VAL A 356 12.39 -12.06 -6.25
C VAL A 356 12.36 -13.13 -7.34
N ASP A 357 12.30 -12.71 -8.60
CA ASP A 357 12.46 -13.60 -9.74
C ASP A 357 13.85 -13.36 -10.35
N THR A 358 14.66 -14.41 -10.46
CA THR A 358 16.06 -14.33 -10.91
C THR A 358 16.48 -15.54 -11.74
N ASP A 359 17.40 -15.36 -12.69
CA ASP A 359 18.05 -16.46 -13.42
C ASP A 359 19.39 -16.89 -12.79
N LEU A 360 19.71 -16.40 -11.58
CA LEU A 360 20.83 -16.84 -10.76
C LEU A 360 20.34 -17.84 -9.70
N HIS A 361 20.56 -19.12 -9.94
CA HIS A 361 20.08 -20.22 -9.10
C HIS A 361 20.49 -20.08 -7.61
N VAL A 362 21.77 -19.80 -7.35
CA VAL A 362 22.33 -19.67 -5.99
C VAL A 362 21.67 -18.52 -5.22
N LEU A 363 21.35 -17.42 -5.90
CA LEU A 363 20.62 -16.29 -5.32
C LEU A 363 19.20 -16.70 -4.96
N ARG A 364 18.52 -17.43 -5.84
CA ARG A 364 17.18 -17.95 -5.54
C ARG A 364 17.20 -18.86 -4.31
N GLU A 365 18.13 -19.82 -4.22
CA GLU A 365 18.21 -20.75 -3.08
C GLU A 365 18.44 -20.01 -1.77
N THR A 366 19.43 -19.12 -1.74
CA THR A 366 19.78 -18.34 -0.55
C THR A 366 18.63 -17.46 -0.05
N LEU A 367 17.89 -16.83 -0.98
CA LEU A 367 16.74 -16.00 -0.63
C LEU A 367 15.52 -16.81 -0.19
N GLU A 368 15.32 -18.00 -0.75
CA GLU A 368 14.19 -18.88 -0.40
C GLU A 368 14.28 -19.42 1.03
N GLU A 369 15.49 -19.53 1.59
CA GLU A 369 15.74 -19.85 3.00
C GLU A 369 15.30 -18.72 3.96
N CYS A 370 15.15 -17.49 3.46
CA CYS A 370 14.84 -16.32 4.27
C CYS A 370 13.34 -16.21 4.59
N ARG A 371 12.74 -17.30 5.07
CA ARG A 371 11.33 -17.39 5.44
C ARG A 371 11.14 -17.37 6.95
N CYS A 372 10.18 -16.57 7.41
CA CYS A 372 9.66 -16.61 8.78
C CYS A 372 9.31 -18.04 9.22
N ASP A 373 9.80 -18.42 10.39
CA ASP A 373 9.55 -19.69 11.09
C ASP A 373 8.25 -19.68 11.92
N GLY A 374 7.66 -18.50 12.13
CA GLY A 374 6.47 -18.30 12.97
C GLY A 374 6.77 -18.16 14.47
N GLY A 375 8.04 -18.06 14.86
CA GLY A 375 8.47 -18.01 16.26
C GLY A 375 8.35 -16.65 16.95
N HIS A 376 7.84 -15.61 16.26
CA HIS A 376 7.75 -14.24 16.78
C HIS A 376 6.46 -13.53 16.36
N PRO A 377 5.98 -12.55 17.17
CA PRO A 377 4.84 -11.73 16.81
C PRO A 377 5.18 -10.82 15.63
N HIS A 378 4.16 -10.47 14.84
CA HIS A 378 4.30 -9.56 13.72
C HIS A 378 3.53 -8.26 13.97
N SER A 379 4.12 -7.14 13.54
CA SER A 379 3.48 -5.85 13.58
C SER A 379 2.30 -5.81 12.60
N GLU A 380 1.14 -5.37 13.09
CA GLU A 380 -0.08 -5.16 12.29
C GLU A 380 -0.12 -3.75 11.67
N SER A 381 0.76 -2.84 12.12
CA SER A 381 0.77 -1.44 11.72
C SER A 381 2.19 -0.92 11.70
N PHE A 382 2.67 -0.59 10.50
CA PHE A 382 4.00 -0.05 10.25
C PHE A 382 3.95 0.91 9.06
N ASP A 383 4.93 1.81 8.98
CA ASP A 383 5.06 2.76 7.89
C ASP A 383 5.61 2.05 6.63
N LEU A 384 4.87 2.13 5.52
CA LEU A 384 5.26 1.51 4.26
C LEU A 384 6.52 2.16 3.66
N LYS A 385 6.69 3.47 3.86
CA LYS A 385 7.83 4.23 3.33
C LYS A 385 9.11 3.85 4.06
N GLU A 386 9.08 3.79 5.39
CA GLU A 386 10.24 3.39 6.19
C GLU A 386 10.72 1.95 5.87
N THR A 387 9.81 1.08 5.42
CA THR A 387 10.16 -0.29 5.00
C THR A 387 10.63 -0.40 3.56
N GLN A 388 10.79 0.70 2.82
CA GLN A 388 11.19 0.66 1.41
C GLN A 388 12.62 0.15 1.21
N HIS A 389 13.49 0.34 2.19
CA HIS A 389 14.88 -0.10 2.15
C HIS A 389 15.01 -1.57 2.53
N TYR A 390 15.93 -2.28 1.85
CA TYR A 390 16.34 -3.63 2.25
C TYR A 390 17.05 -3.59 3.59
N THR A 391 16.85 -4.60 4.43
CA THR A 391 17.65 -4.73 5.64
C THR A 391 19.10 -5.05 5.28
N VAL A 392 20.04 -4.69 6.16
CA VAL A 392 21.46 -5.00 5.97
C VAL A 392 21.67 -6.51 5.77
N GLU A 393 20.96 -7.34 6.54
CA GLU A 393 21.03 -8.80 6.41
C GLU A 393 20.51 -9.32 5.05
N MET A 394 19.45 -8.71 4.49
CA MET A 394 19.01 -9.03 3.14
C MET A 394 20.09 -8.72 2.10
N CYS A 395 20.72 -7.55 2.20
CA CYS A 395 21.79 -7.15 1.30
C CYS A 395 23.02 -8.06 1.40
N LYS A 396 23.43 -8.44 2.62
CA LYS A 396 24.51 -9.42 2.82
C LYS A 396 24.20 -10.75 2.16
N LYS A 397 22.99 -11.29 2.34
CA LYS A 397 22.55 -12.54 1.70
C LYS A 397 22.55 -12.46 0.17
N ILE A 398 22.10 -11.34 -0.40
CA ILE A 398 22.11 -11.12 -1.85
C ILE A 398 23.54 -11.12 -2.38
N LEU A 399 24.41 -10.28 -1.79
CA LEU A 399 25.76 -10.07 -2.29
C LEU A 399 26.69 -11.25 -1.99
N SER A 400 26.45 -12.03 -0.93
CA SER A 400 27.22 -13.25 -0.66
C SER A 400 27.01 -14.37 -1.70
N CYS A 401 25.99 -14.25 -2.54
CA CYS A 401 25.74 -15.19 -3.65
C CYS A 401 26.60 -14.90 -4.88
N LEU A 402 27.38 -13.81 -4.86
CA LEU A 402 28.19 -13.33 -5.98
C LEU A 402 29.67 -13.65 -5.66
N PRO A 403 30.17 -14.83 -6.07
CA PRO A 403 31.48 -15.32 -5.67
C PRO A 403 32.65 -14.60 -6.33
#